data_AF-K1ZRW4-F1
#
_entry.id   AF-K1ZRW4-F1
#
_cell.length_a   1.000
_cell.length_b   1.000
_cell.length_c   1.000
_cell.angle_alpha   90.00
_cell.angle_beta   90.00
_cell.angle_gamma   90.00
#
_symmetry.space_group_name_H-M   'P 1'
#
loop_
_entity.id
_entity.type
_entity.pdbx_description
1 polymer ?
#
loop_
_entity_poly.entity_id
_entity_poly.type
_entity_poly.pdbx_seq_one_letter_code
_entity_poly.pdbx_strand_id
1 'polypeptide(L)'
;MILLEGLLWLTLNVYHEARSEPQIGQIAVAHVTLNRANEKRLPIKEVVQEPHQFSWTVKKESYLPDDPKAFLMCMRSAYLALQTSDFTQGATHFHLASVEPGWTAEYTFLDQYGSHKFYKQKHTGNGEADIAGATRKNS
;
A
#
# COMPACT_ATOMS: atom_id res chain seq x y z
N MET A 1 -6.70 15.75 11.86
CA MET A 1 -6.47 15.48 10.43
C MET A 1 -7.62 16.08 9.64
N ILE A 2 -7.35 16.94 8.65
CA ILE A 2 -8.40 17.45 7.76
C ILE A 2 -8.50 16.48 6.57
N LEU A 3 -9.71 16.06 6.20
CA LEU A 3 -9.98 15.14 5.07
C LEU A 3 -9.18 15.49 3.80
N LEU A 4 -9.05 16.79 3.53
CA LEU A 4 -8.33 17.33 2.38
C LEU A 4 -6.81 17.05 2.42
N GLU A 5 -6.18 17.10 3.60
CA GLU A 5 -4.75 16.79 3.73
C GLU A 5 -4.50 15.30 3.42
N GLY A 6 -5.33 14.41 3.97
CA GLY A 6 -5.23 12.98 3.70
C GLY A 6 -5.38 12.64 2.22
N LEU A 7 -6.38 13.23 1.55
CA LEU A 7 -6.60 13.06 0.12
C LEU A 7 -5.43 13.58 -0.72
N LEU A 8 -4.85 14.73 -0.35
CA LEU A 8 -3.70 15.29 -1.04
C LEU A 8 -2.48 14.36 -0.95
N TRP A 9 -2.14 13.88 0.24
CA TRP A 9 -1.00 12.96 0.43
C TRP A 9 -1.19 11.62 -0.29
N LEU A 10 -2.41 11.08 -0.26
CA LEU A 10 -2.74 9.88 -1.01
C LEU A 10 -2.58 10.10 -2.52
N THR A 11 -3.07 11.25 -3.02
CA THR A 11 -2.94 11.62 -4.44
C THR A 11 -1.50 11.77 -4.87
N LEU A 12 -0.67 12.46 -4.07
CA LEU A 12 0.76 12.63 -4.35
C LEU A 12 1.46 11.27 -4.42
N ASN A 13 1.13 10.36 -3.51
CA ASN A 13 1.71 9.02 -3.53
C ASN A 13 1.36 8.25 -4.81
N VAL A 14 0.08 8.22 -5.17
CA VAL A 14 -0.38 7.59 -6.42
C VAL A 14 0.28 8.24 -7.65
N TYR A 15 0.43 9.56 -7.67
CA TYR A 15 1.05 10.28 -8.77
C TYR A 15 2.52 9.88 -8.98
N HIS A 16 3.27 9.75 -7.90
CA HIS A 16 4.69 9.43 -8.00
C HIS A 16 4.94 7.96 -8.28
N GLU A 17 4.11 7.06 -7.74
CA GLU A 17 4.32 5.61 -7.85
C GLU A 17 3.58 4.98 -9.06
N ALA A 18 2.47 5.58 -9.53
CA ALA A 18 1.56 4.91 -10.45
C ALA A 18 0.90 5.83 -11.50
N ARG A 19 1.36 7.06 -11.74
CA ARG A 19 0.71 7.96 -12.73
C ARG A 19 0.61 7.38 -14.14
N SER A 20 1.54 6.50 -14.51
CA SER A 20 1.57 5.85 -15.83
C SER A 20 0.79 4.52 -15.86
N GLU A 21 0.21 4.10 -14.74
CA GLU A 21 -0.54 2.85 -14.62
C GLU A 21 -2.01 3.03 -15.04
N PRO A 22 -2.69 1.95 -15.45
CA PRO A 22 -4.15 1.97 -15.59
C PRO A 22 -4.81 2.31 -14.24
N GLN A 23 -6.05 2.83 -14.29
CA GLN A 23 -6.76 3.29 -13.09
C GLN A 23 -6.85 2.22 -11.99
N ILE A 24 -7.00 0.93 -12.36
CA ILE A 24 -7.02 -0.16 -11.38
C ILE A 24 -5.68 -0.27 -10.60
N GLY A 25 -4.54 -0.07 -11.27
CA GLY A 25 -3.23 -0.06 -10.63
C GLY A 25 -3.03 1.17 -9.73
N GLN A 26 -3.54 2.32 -10.15
CA GLN A 26 -3.54 3.54 -9.32
C GLN A 26 -4.36 3.36 -8.04
N ILE A 27 -5.55 2.77 -8.14
CA ILE A 27 -6.40 2.47 -6.97
C ILE A 27 -5.72 1.43 -6.08
N ALA A 28 -5.07 0.40 -6.65
CA ALA A 28 -4.36 -0.61 -5.87
C ALA A 28 -3.21 0.00 -5.03
N VAL A 29 -2.43 0.92 -5.59
CA VAL A 29 -1.38 1.65 -4.85
C VAL A 29 -1.98 2.53 -3.75
N ALA A 30 -3.14 3.16 -4.01
CA ALA A 30 -3.86 3.90 -2.98
C ALA A 30 -4.32 2.97 -1.83
N HIS A 31 -4.87 1.79 -2.14
CA HIS A 31 -5.24 0.79 -1.13
C HIS A 31 -4.04 0.32 -0.31
N VAL A 32 -2.87 0.08 -0.91
CA VAL A 32 -1.64 -0.22 -0.14
C VAL A 32 -1.32 0.88 0.88
N THR A 33 -1.43 2.14 0.48
CA THR A 33 -1.19 3.28 1.38
C THR A 33 -2.19 3.31 2.53
N LEU A 34 -3.47 3.07 2.24
CA LEU A 34 -4.54 3.02 3.24
C LEU A 34 -4.38 1.81 4.18
N ASN A 35 -3.97 0.66 3.65
CA ASN A 35 -3.71 -0.56 4.43
C ASN A 35 -2.57 -0.33 5.43
N ARG A 36 -1.46 0.27 4.99
CA ARG A 36 -0.34 0.66 5.88
C ARG A 36 -0.78 1.65 6.95
N ALA A 37 -1.57 2.66 6.59
CA ALA A 37 -2.10 3.65 7.54
C ALA A 37 -3.00 3.00 8.60
N ASN A 38 -3.85 2.06 8.18
CA ASN A 38 -4.71 1.31 9.07
C ASN A 38 -3.93 0.37 10.00
N GLU A 39 -2.98 -0.41 9.46
CA GLU A 39 -2.16 -1.34 10.24
C GLU A 39 -1.31 -0.62 11.29
N LYS A 40 -0.69 0.50 10.91
CA LYS A 40 0.18 1.29 11.82
C LYS A 40 -0.60 2.26 12.71
N ARG A 41 -1.89 2.46 12.43
CA ARG A 41 -2.74 3.49 13.06
C ARG A 41 -2.12 4.89 12.94
N LEU A 42 -1.54 5.19 11.77
CA LEU A 42 -0.87 6.46 11.47
C LEU A 42 -1.65 7.26 10.42
N PRO A 43 -1.54 8.60 10.43
CA PRO A 43 -2.00 9.43 9.32
C PRO A 43 -1.35 9.04 8.00
N ILE A 44 -2.10 9.17 6.89
CA ILE A 44 -1.61 8.86 5.52
C ILE A 44 -0.30 9.59 5.21
N LYS A 45 -0.20 10.86 5.62
CA LYS A 45 1.01 11.67 5.48
C LYS A 45 2.23 10.99 6.07
N GLU A 46 2.12 10.47 7.29
CA GLU A 46 3.24 9.84 7.99
C GLU A 46 3.67 8.57 7.28
N VAL A 47 2.71 7.73 6.86
CA VAL A 47 2.98 6.54 6.03
C VAL A 47 3.70 6.89 4.74
N VAL A 48 3.25 7.94 4.04
CA VAL A 48 3.87 8.38 2.78
C VAL A 48 5.26 8.93 3.04
N GLN A 49 5.51 9.59 4.17
CA GLN A 49 6.81 10.17 4.50
C GLN A 49 7.78 9.16 5.14
N GLU A 50 7.39 7.91 5.37
CA GLU A 50 8.28 6.91 5.96
C GLU A 50 9.53 6.68 5.09
N PRO A 51 10.73 6.61 5.71
CA PRO A 51 11.97 6.38 4.99
C PRO A 51 11.91 5.09 4.15
N HIS A 52 12.40 5.17 2.91
CA HIS A 52 12.53 4.04 1.98
C HIS A 52 11.22 3.35 1.58
N GLN A 53 10.05 3.86 1.99
CA GLN A 53 8.76 3.28 1.62
C GLN A 53 8.27 3.70 0.24
N PHE A 54 8.70 4.88 -0.23
CA PHE A 54 8.40 5.41 -1.55
C PHE A 54 9.63 6.10 -2.12
N SER A 55 9.95 5.81 -3.38
CA SER A 55 11.24 6.19 -3.98
C SER A 55 11.42 7.71 -4.15
N TRP A 56 10.30 8.45 -4.17
CA TRP A 56 10.27 9.89 -4.42
C TRP A 56 10.41 10.77 -3.16
N THR A 57 10.23 10.20 -1.96
CA THR A 57 10.22 11.00 -0.71
C THR A 57 11.61 11.47 -0.28
N VAL A 58 12.66 10.79 -0.75
CA VAL A 58 14.07 11.08 -0.44
C VAL A 58 14.70 12.03 -1.47
N LYS A 59 14.08 12.21 -2.65
CA LYS A 59 14.61 13.04 -3.74
C LYS A 59 13.53 13.96 -4.29
N LYS A 60 13.35 15.17 -3.76
CA LYS A 60 12.92 16.32 -4.56
C LYS A 60 13.14 17.67 -3.85
N GLU A 61 13.45 18.68 -4.65
CA GLU A 61 13.40 20.10 -4.28
C GLU A 61 11.95 20.65 -4.19
N SER A 62 10.95 19.92 -4.71
CA SER A 62 9.53 20.33 -4.71
C SER A 62 8.57 19.14 -4.84
N TYR A 63 7.48 19.14 -4.07
CA TYR A 63 6.42 18.11 -4.15
C TYR A 63 5.41 18.37 -5.28
N LEU A 64 5.63 19.38 -6.11
CA LEU A 64 4.65 19.79 -7.12
C LEU A 64 4.58 18.79 -8.29
N PRO A 65 3.37 18.37 -8.68
CA PRO A 65 3.14 17.64 -9.92
C PRO A 65 3.53 18.50 -11.14
N ASP A 66 4.28 17.91 -12.05
CA ASP A 66 4.70 18.50 -13.34
C ASP A 66 3.71 18.21 -14.48
N ASP A 67 2.81 17.23 -14.30
CA ASP A 67 1.70 16.92 -15.19
C ASP A 67 0.35 17.11 -14.45
N PRO A 68 -0.32 18.26 -14.64
CA PRO A 68 -1.61 18.52 -14.02
C PRO A 68 -2.72 17.53 -14.41
N LYS A 69 -2.68 17.00 -15.64
CA LYS A 69 -3.70 16.05 -16.13
C LYS A 69 -3.53 14.71 -15.43
N ALA A 70 -2.31 14.19 -15.36
CA ALA A 70 -2.02 12.98 -14.63
C ALA A 70 -2.32 13.14 -13.13
N PHE A 71 -2.03 14.30 -12.54
CA PHE A 71 -2.39 14.59 -11.15
C PHE A 71 -3.89 14.51 -10.89
N LEU A 72 -4.72 15.12 -11.74
CA LEU A 72 -6.18 15.04 -11.63
C LEU A 72 -6.71 13.60 -11.78
N MET A 73 -6.11 12.80 -12.66
CA MET A 73 -6.46 11.38 -12.79
C MET A 73 -6.08 10.60 -11.52
N CYS A 74 -4.90 10.85 -10.95
CA CYS A 74 -4.47 10.25 -9.70
C CYS A 74 -5.37 10.66 -8.52
N MET A 75 -5.82 11.92 -8.49
CA MET A 75 -6.75 12.42 -7.46
C MET A 75 -8.09 11.72 -7.55
N ARG A 76 -8.59 11.50 -8.77
CA ARG A 76 -9.80 10.71 -9.01
C ARG A 76 -9.63 9.28 -8.51
N SER A 77 -8.50 8.64 -8.81
CA SER A 77 -8.20 7.28 -8.35
C SER A 77 -8.07 7.20 -6.82
N ALA A 78 -7.41 8.16 -6.18
CA ALA A 78 -7.32 8.26 -4.73
C ALA A 78 -8.70 8.44 -4.09
N TYR A 79 -9.57 9.28 -4.66
CA TYR A 79 -10.96 9.41 -4.22
C TYR A 79 -11.75 8.10 -4.37
N LEU A 80 -11.62 7.40 -5.51
CA LEU A 80 -12.28 6.11 -5.70
C LEU A 80 -11.82 5.07 -4.68
N ALA A 81 -10.52 5.02 -4.37
CA ALA A 81 -9.98 4.12 -3.36
C ALA A 81 -10.64 4.30 -1.98
N LEU A 82 -10.99 5.54 -1.61
CA LEU A 82 -11.72 5.85 -0.37
C LEU A 82 -13.19 5.41 -0.39
N GLN A 83 -13.75 5.06 -1.55
CA GLN A 83 -15.16 4.68 -1.74
C GLN A 83 -15.34 3.21 -2.10
N THR A 84 -14.26 2.52 -2.51
CA THR A 84 -14.26 1.12 -2.90
C THR A 84 -13.67 0.25 -1.81
N SER A 85 -14.21 -0.97 -1.63
CA SER A 85 -13.58 -2.01 -0.81
C SER A 85 -12.18 -2.35 -1.33
N ASP A 86 -11.26 -2.66 -0.42
CA ASP A 86 -9.91 -3.10 -0.77
C ASP A 86 -9.94 -4.44 -1.53
N PHE A 87 -9.70 -4.38 -2.85
CA PHE A 87 -9.60 -5.56 -3.71
C PHE A 87 -8.17 -6.13 -3.75
N THR A 88 -7.19 -5.44 -3.16
CA THR A 88 -5.80 -5.93 -3.08
C THR A 88 -5.61 -7.00 -2.00
N GLN A 89 -6.68 -7.36 -1.28
CA GLN A 89 -6.67 -8.38 -0.22
C GLN A 89 -5.74 -8.02 0.95
N GLY A 90 -5.68 -6.73 1.30
CA GLY A 90 -4.82 -6.22 2.37
C GLY A 90 -3.35 -6.15 1.96
N ALA A 91 -3.04 -5.88 0.70
CA ALA A 91 -1.66 -5.72 0.25
C ALA A 91 -1.01 -4.54 0.98
N THR A 92 0.25 -4.71 1.36
CA THR A 92 1.05 -3.68 2.04
C THR A 92 2.33 -3.37 1.29
N HIS A 93 2.67 -4.13 0.25
CA HIS A 93 3.90 -3.96 -0.53
C HIS A 93 3.61 -4.20 -2.00
N PHE A 94 4.37 -3.55 -2.87
CA PHE A 94 4.33 -3.80 -4.31
C PHE A 94 5.69 -3.52 -4.95
N HIS A 95 5.92 -4.07 -6.14
CA HIS A 95 7.04 -3.71 -7.00
C HIS A 95 6.68 -3.90 -8.47
N LEU A 96 7.47 -3.29 -9.36
CA LEU A 96 7.34 -3.49 -10.80
C LEU A 96 7.60 -4.97 -11.16
N ALA A 97 6.78 -5.56 -12.00
CA ALA A 97 6.90 -6.94 -12.44
C ALA A 97 8.23 -7.24 -13.17
N SER A 98 8.91 -6.19 -13.66
CA SER A 98 10.22 -6.26 -14.32
C SER A 98 11.42 -6.37 -13.36
N VAL A 99 11.21 -6.25 -12.04
CA VAL A 99 12.25 -6.41 -11.02
C VAL A 99 11.90 -7.54 -10.06
N GLU A 100 12.90 -8.16 -9.44
CA GLU A 100 12.72 -9.22 -8.43
C GLU A 100 13.51 -8.87 -7.15
N PRO A 101 12.88 -8.17 -6.19
CA PRO A 101 13.53 -7.79 -4.94
C PRO A 101 13.71 -8.97 -3.99
N GLY A 102 14.84 -9.07 -3.29
CA GLY A 102 15.09 -10.17 -2.35
C GLY A 102 14.11 -10.26 -1.17
N TRP A 103 13.44 -9.16 -0.81
CA TRP A 103 12.44 -9.17 0.26
C TRP A 103 11.19 -9.99 -0.09
N THR A 104 10.90 -10.26 -1.38
CA THR A 104 9.69 -11.01 -1.79
C THR A 104 9.62 -12.40 -1.17
N ALA A 105 10.77 -12.99 -0.79
CA ALA A 105 10.84 -14.28 -0.11
C ALA A 105 10.06 -14.33 1.22
N GLU A 106 9.96 -13.22 1.96
CA GLU A 106 9.24 -13.13 3.24
C GLU A 106 7.78 -12.71 3.09
N TYR A 107 7.31 -12.54 1.86
CA TYR A 107 6.00 -12.01 1.55
C TYR A 107 5.19 -13.01 0.73
N THR A 108 3.86 -12.94 0.87
CA THR A 108 2.91 -13.68 0.07
C THR A 108 2.49 -12.80 -1.11
N PHE A 109 2.72 -13.28 -2.33
CA PHE A 109 2.15 -12.67 -3.54
C PHE A 109 0.62 -12.79 -3.50
N LEU A 110 -0.07 -11.69 -3.80
CA LEU A 110 -1.53 -11.64 -3.78
C LEU A 110 -2.10 -11.57 -5.20
N ASP A 111 -1.73 -10.54 -5.95
CA ASP A 111 -2.20 -10.34 -7.32
C ASP A 111 -1.30 -9.33 -8.07
N GLN A 112 -1.56 -9.13 -9.36
CA GLN A 112 -0.91 -8.13 -10.19
C GLN A 112 -1.94 -7.18 -10.81
N TYR A 113 -1.73 -5.87 -10.63
CA TYR A 113 -2.55 -4.82 -11.24
C TYR A 113 -1.67 -3.88 -12.06
N GLY A 114 -1.89 -3.87 -13.38
CA GLY A 114 -1.01 -3.17 -14.30
C GLY A 114 0.39 -3.79 -14.31
N SER A 115 1.41 -2.95 -14.18
CA SER A 115 2.81 -3.36 -14.14
C SER A 115 3.30 -3.74 -12.72
N HIS A 116 2.46 -3.62 -11.69
CA HIS A 116 2.84 -3.88 -10.30
C HIS A 116 2.31 -5.21 -9.76
N LYS A 117 3.20 -5.97 -9.12
CA LYS A 117 2.86 -7.15 -8.31
C LYS A 117 2.66 -6.72 -6.86
N PHE A 118 1.62 -7.21 -6.20
CA PHE A 118 1.20 -6.82 -4.85
C PHE A 118 1.38 -7.97 -3.86
N TYR A 119 1.76 -7.60 -2.62
CA TYR A 119 2.23 -8.53 -1.60
C TYR A 119 1.73 -8.16 -0.21
N LYS A 120 1.67 -9.16 0.66
CA LYS A 120 1.46 -9.00 2.11
C LYS A 120 2.50 -9.79 2.89
N GLN A 121 2.97 -9.23 4.00
CA GLN A 121 3.98 -9.88 4.83
C GLN A 121 3.43 -11.21 5.37
N LYS A 122 4.23 -12.27 5.32
CA LYS A 122 3.86 -13.53 5.96
C LYS A 122 3.76 -13.27 7.47
N HIS A 123 2.72 -13.79 8.11
CA HIS A 123 2.72 -13.83 9.58
C HIS A 123 3.80 -14.82 10.01
N THR A 124 4.97 -14.31 10.40
CA THR A 124 5.90 -15.09 11.20
C THR A 124 5.27 -15.23 12.57
N GLY A 125 4.67 -16.39 12.84
CA GLY A 125 4.17 -16.72 14.16
C GLY A 125 5.32 -16.68 15.16
N ASN A 126 5.46 -15.57 15.89
CA ASN A 126 6.22 -15.57 17.13
C ASN A 126 5.39 -16.33 18.16
N GLY A 127 5.57 -17.65 18.21
CA GLY A 127 5.35 -18.53 19.37
C GLY A 127 4.30 -18.14 20.40
N GLU A 128 3.04 -17.92 20.01
CA GLU A 128 1.92 -18.10 20.93
C GLU A 128 1.44 -19.53 20.80
N ALA A 129 1.57 -20.25 21.91
CA ALA A 129 1.40 -21.68 22.01
C ALA A 129 -0.03 -22.12 21.65
N ASP A 130 -0.13 -23.06 20.71
CA ASP A 130 -1.24 -24.00 20.62
C ASP A 130 -1.20 -24.94 21.85
N ILE A 131 -1.55 -24.41 23.03
CA ILE A 131 -2.02 -25.21 24.17
C ILE A 131 -3.55 -25.21 24.19
N ALA A 132 -4.16 -25.62 23.09
CA ALA A 132 -5.60 -25.88 22.99
C ALA A 132 -5.85 -27.30 22.47
N GLY A 133 -5.21 -28.30 23.09
CA GLY A 133 -5.34 -29.71 22.67
C GLY A 133 -5.18 -30.77 23.76
N ALA A 134 -5.05 -30.40 25.04
CA ALA A 134 -4.89 -31.38 26.12
C ALA A 134 -5.85 -31.08 27.28
N THR A 135 -7.13 -31.39 27.10
CA THR A 135 -8.00 -31.67 28.25
C THR A 135 -9.02 -32.77 27.91
N ARG A 136 -9.02 -33.78 28.78
CA ARG A 136 -10.03 -34.84 28.99
C ARG A 136 -9.95 -36.11 28.13
N LYS A 137 -9.12 -37.05 28.59
CA LYS A 137 -9.58 -38.43 28.84
C LYS A 137 -9.01 -38.88 30.19
N ASN A 138 -9.89 -38.98 31.18
CA ASN A 138 -9.82 -39.94 32.29
C ASN A 138 -11.21 -39.92 32.94
N SER A 139 -12.01 -40.89 32.54
CA SER A 139 -13.18 -41.43 33.24
C SER A 139 -13.08 -42.94 33.09
#